data_AF-B9TF41-F1
#
_entry.id   AF-B9TF41-F1
#
_cell.length_a   1.000
_cell.length_b   1.000
_cell.length_c   1.000
_cell.angle_alpha   90.00
_cell.angle_beta   90.00
_cell.angle_gamma   90.00
#
_symmetry.space_group_name_H-M   'P 1'
#
loop_
_entity.id
_entity.type
_entity.pdbx_description
1 polymer ?
#
loop_
_entity_poly.entity_id
_entity_poly.type
_entity_poly.pdbx_seq_one_letter_code
_entity_poly.pdbx_strand_id
1 'polypeptide(L)'
;MKKIFTALLLLGGTYLGASAQDVQLNKGWKFAVGDSAQWSSPTFNDQNWQNINVAHSWEPQGHPNYDGFGWYRVHVVIPSSLKEKAYLKDSLRLSLASVDDNDEVYLNGKLIAKYGDHSGTIKDGHYGPRTYSIPASDPAILWDKENMLAIRIYDTGGDGGIYGDNFSIAMADVMDHVTVNTDGDFTFQENNSLAKSVKLITTNKYQYQGTLAFKVTDPETGAVIYEKTNPANFTSGKPFTYSFVIARLAKKSYTIAYTFTDQKSGKEIVKTETTPYVLTPYPSPRPKINGADVYGARPGNPFLYLIPATGKKPLTYKAVGLPAGLTLDAKTGIISGAVSQKGDYPVTLTVTNSLGNKTKTLTISIGDKIGLTPALGWNSWNAWGLSVNDEKVKISAKEMSEKLSAYGWNYINIDDGWEAENRAADGAIVANSKFPDMKGLTDYVHSLGLHTGIYSSPGPRTCGGFLGSWQHEDQDAKTYADW
;
A
#
# COMPACT_ATOMS: atom_id res chain seq x y z
N MET A 1 -8.69 71.07 50.37
CA MET A 1 -7.66 70.11 50.83
C MET A 1 -7.58 69.03 49.76
N LYS A 2 -6.63 69.04 48.80
CA LYS A 2 -5.21 68.62 48.91
C LYS A 2 -5.13 67.17 49.43
N LYS A 3 -4.88 66.15 48.58
CA LYS A 3 -3.56 65.51 48.31
C LYS A 3 -3.87 64.08 47.78
N ILE A 4 -3.10 63.31 47.01
CA ILE A 4 -1.70 63.32 46.52
C ILE A 4 -1.58 62.25 45.41
N PHE A 5 -0.62 62.48 44.50
CA PHE A 5 -0.03 61.58 43.51
C PHE A 5 0.34 60.17 44.01
N THR A 6 0.23 59.17 43.13
CA THR A 6 1.34 58.21 42.91
C THR A 6 1.39 57.78 41.45
N ALA A 7 2.36 58.29 40.71
CA ALA A 7 2.81 57.71 39.44
C ALA A 7 3.80 56.59 39.79
N LEU A 8 3.50 55.36 39.38
CA LEU A 8 4.45 54.24 39.46
C LEU A 8 5.05 54.04 38.08
N LEU A 9 6.29 54.52 37.90
CA LEU A 9 7.19 54.02 36.87
C LEU A 9 7.50 52.55 37.19
N LEU A 10 7.05 51.64 36.34
CA LEU A 10 7.61 50.30 36.24
C LEU A 10 8.39 50.22 34.93
N LEU A 11 9.69 50.49 35.04
CA LEU A 11 10.72 50.00 34.14
C LEU A 11 10.73 48.47 34.22
N GLY A 12 9.88 47.83 33.43
CA GLY A 12 9.98 46.41 33.12
C GLY A 12 10.61 46.27 31.75
N GLY A 13 11.93 46.04 31.72
CA GLY A 13 12.62 45.67 30.49
C GLY A 13 11.98 44.41 29.92
N THR A 14 11.21 44.57 28.84
CA THR A 14 10.86 43.45 27.97
C THR A 14 12.14 43.08 27.24
N TYR A 15 12.93 42.19 27.83
CA TYR A 15 13.74 41.28 27.02
C TYR A 15 12.73 40.43 26.25
N LEU A 16 12.34 40.92 25.07
CA LEU A 16 11.81 40.09 24.01
C LEU A 16 12.89 39.05 23.74
N GLY A 17 12.79 37.90 24.39
CA GLY A 17 13.47 36.70 23.93
C GLY A 17 12.98 36.46 22.51
N ALA A 18 13.79 36.86 21.54
CA ALA A 18 13.52 36.65 20.13
C ALA A 18 13.39 35.14 19.92
N SER A 19 12.14 34.69 19.86
CA SER A 19 11.79 33.33 19.55
C SER A 19 12.11 33.10 18.08
N ALA A 20 13.33 32.69 17.76
CA ALA A 20 13.66 32.32 16.39
C ALA A 20 13.03 30.96 16.07
N GLN A 21 11.77 30.99 15.62
CA GLN A 21 11.09 29.93 14.88
C GLN A 21 11.82 29.67 13.55
N ASP A 22 11.52 28.54 12.90
CA ASP A 22 11.97 28.22 11.54
C ASP A 22 11.88 29.45 10.62
N VAL A 23 12.86 29.64 9.73
CA VAL A 23 12.85 30.76 8.78
C VAL A 23 11.82 30.48 7.71
N GLN A 24 10.67 31.13 7.82
CA GLN A 24 9.56 30.98 6.87
C GLN A 24 9.88 31.66 5.54
N LEU A 25 9.65 30.95 4.45
CA LEU A 25 9.85 31.39 3.07
C LEU A 25 8.52 31.60 2.35
N ASN A 26 7.44 31.97 3.05
CA ASN A 26 6.11 32.06 2.42
C ASN A 26 5.91 33.34 1.58
N LYS A 27 6.88 34.25 1.54
CA LYS A 27 6.79 35.57 0.87
C LYS A 27 8.13 35.99 0.26
N GLY A 28 8.09 36.97 -0.64
CA GLY A 28 9.27 37.59 -1.22
C GLY A 28 9.81 36.88 -2.47
N TRP A 29 9.08 35.88 -2.97
CA TRP A 29 9.46 35.16 -4.18
C TRP A 29 9.24 35.99 -5.44
N LYS A 30 10.25 35.96 -6.29
CA LYS A 30 10.27 36.46 -7.65
C LYS A 30 10.24 35.31 -8.64
N PHE A 31 9.58 35.49 -9.78
CA PHE A 31 9.45 34.48 -10.82
C PHE A 31 9.73 35.01 -12.21
N ALA A 32 10.34 34.16 -13.04
CA ALA A 32 10.48 34.36 -14.48
C ALA A 32 10.39 33.03 -15.23
N VAL A 33 9.75 33.07 -16.40
CA VAL A 33 9.73 31.98 -17.37
C VAL A 33 10.96 32.02 -18.28
N GLY A 34 11.41 30.85 -18.73
CA GLY A 34 12.62 30.69 -19.54
C GLY A 34 13.76 30.04 -18.76
N ASP A 35 14.94 29.96 -19.37
CA ASP A 35 16.07 29.24 -18.78
C ASP A 35 17.41 29.94 -19.01
N SER A 36 18.05 30.37 -17.92
CA SER A 36 19.36 31.00 -17.96
C SER A 36 20.18 30.67 -16.72
N ALA A 37 21.39 30.14 -16.92
CA ALA A 37 22.31 29.84 -15.83
C ALA A 37 22.67 31.07 -14.97
N GLN A 38 22.59 32.28 -15.54
CA GLN A 38 22.88 33.53 -14.83
C GLN A 38 21.86 33.81 -13.71
N TRP A 39 20.65 33.25 -13.80
CA TRP A 39 19.59 33.44 -12.81
C TRP A 39 19.86 32.71 -11.50
N SER A 40 20.85 31.82 -11.46
CA SER A 40 21.38 31.27 -10.20
C SER A 40 22.31 32.25 -9.46
N SER A 41 22.83 33.30 -10.10
CA SER A 41 23.85 34.18 -9.50
C SER A 41 23.28 35.07 -8.39
N PRO A 42 23.95 35.22 -7.23
CA PRO A 42 23.51 36.12 -6.17
C PRO A 42 23.59 37.59 -6.58
N THR A 43 24.37 37.94 -7.61
CA THR A 43 24.53 39.33 -8.10
C THR A 43 23.59 39.69 -9.25
N PHE A 44 22.78 38.74 -9.74
CA PHE A 44 21.80 39.02 -10.80
C PHE A 44 20.70 39.95 -10.27
N ASN A 45 20.35 40.97 -11.05
CA ASN A 45 19.29 41.91 -10.71
C ASN A 45 17.92 41.41 -11.20
N ASP A 46 17.11 40.92 -10.27
CA ASP A 46 15.76 40.38 -10.51
C ASP A 46 14.64 41.39 -10.20
N GLN A 47 14.94 42.69 -10.07
CA GLN A 47 13.92 43.71 -9.77
C GLN A 47 12.75 43.74 -10.75
N ASN A 48 13.01 43.37 -12.02
CA ASN A 48 12.00 43.33 -13.08
C ASN A 48 11.21 42.00 -13.12
N TRP A 49 11.54 41.03 -12.26
CA TRP A 49 10.79 39.78 -12.17
C TRP A 49 9.46 40.00 -11.45
N GLN A 50 8.47 39.21 -11.86
CA GLN A 50 7.13 39.26 -11.28
C GLN A 50 7.17 38.67 -9.87
N ASN A 51 6.32 39.18 -8.98
CA ASN A 51 6.10 38.52 -7.70
C ASN A 51 5.25 37.27 -7.94
N ILE A 52 5.51 36.20 -7.20
CA ILE A 52 4.71 34.98 -7.27
C ILE A 52 4.31 34.49 -5.89
N ASN A 53 3.14 33.87 -5.79
CA ASN A 53 2.76 33.07 -4.64
C ASN A 53 3.15 31.61 -4.91
N VAL A 54 4.13 31.12 -4.16
CA VAL A 54 4.64 29.74 -4.24
C VAL A 54 3.65 28.67 -3.76
N ALA A 55 2.48 29.06 -3.24
CA ALA A 55 1.41 28.14 -2.87
C ALA A 55 0.44 27.83 -4.03
N HIS A 56 0.61 28.48 -5.18
CA HIS A 56 -0.28 28.35 -6.34
C HIS A 56 0.53 28.08 -7.62
N SER A 57 -0.14 27.47 -8.60
CA SER A 57 0.40 27.19 -9.92
C SER A 57 0.67 28.44 -10.75
N TRP A 58 1.46 28.33 -11.81
CA TRP A 58 1.87 29.45 -12.66
C TRP A 58 0.71 30.04 -13.48
N GLU A 59 -0.20 29.20 -13.95
CA GLU A 59 -1.30 29.49 -14.87
C GLU A 59 -2.26 30.55 -14.33
N PRO A 60 -2.81 30.42 -13.10
CA PRO A 60 -3.67 31.46 -12.52
C PRO A 60 -2.90 32.74 -12.15
N GLN A 61 -1.57 32.72 -12.20
CA GLN A 61 -0.70 33.83 -11.80
C GLN A 61 -0.12 34.61 -12.99
N GLY A 62 -0.63 34.38 -14.20
CA GLY A 62 -0.28 35.15 -15.40
C GLY A 62 0.51 34.39 -16.46
N HIS A 63 0.64 33.07 -16.33
CA HIS A 63 1.36 32.20 -17.27
C HIS A 63 0.47 31.07 -17.82
N PRO A 64 -0.65 31.39 -18.51
CA PRO A 64 -1.62 30.38 -18.91
C PRO A 64 -1.04 29.40 -19.95
N ASN A 65 -1.19 28.10 -19.70
CA ASN A 65 -0.70 26.99 -20.56
C ASN A 65 0.82 27.04 -20.79
N TYR A 66 1.59 27.45 -19.79
CA TYR A 66 3.04 27.54 -19.92
C TYR A 66 3.72 26.25 -19.46
N ASP A 67 4.14 25.44 -20.43
CA ASP A 67 5.02 24.30 -20.17
C ASP A 67 6.48 24.68 -20.45
N GLY A 68 7.39 24.36 -19.54
CA GLY A 68 8.82 24.63 -19.71
C GLY A 68 9.53 25.08 -18.43
N PHE A 69 10.59 25.87 -18.61
CA PHE A 69 11.42 26.30 -17.49
C PHE A 69 10.82 27.49 -16.74
N GLY A 70 10.65 27.33 -15.43
CA GLY A 70 10.33 28.39 -14.50
C GLY A 70 11.46 28.58 -13.49
N TRP A 71 11.77 29.82 -13.15
CA TRP A 71 12.76 30.13 -12.12
C TRP A 71 12.15 30.99 -11.04
N TYR A 72 12.43 30.59 -9.81
CA TYR A 72 12.10 31.31 -8.59
C TYR A 72 13.35 31.89 -7.96
N ARG A 73 13.25 33.09 -7.36
CA ARG A 73 14.30 33.70 -6.54
C ARG A 73 13.72 34.30 -5.26
N VAL A 74 14.41 34.11 -4.13
CA VAL A 74 14.07 34.76 -2.86
C VAL A 74 15.34 35.14 -2.09
N HIS A 75 15.28 36.28 -1.43
CA HIS A 75 16.33 36.76 -0.54
C HIS A 75 15.93 36.46 0.91
N VAL A 76 16.84 35.85 1.67
CA VAL A 76 16.57 35.40 3.04
C VAL A 76 17.80 35.54 3.93
N VAL A 77 17.62 36.01 5.16
CA VAL A 77 18.65 35.93 6.20
C VAL A 77 18.51 34.62 6.95
N ILE A 78 19.58 33.83 7.00
CA ILE A 78 19.62 32.58 7.77
C ILE A 78 20.40 32.87 9.06
N PRO A 79 19.72 33.03 10.21
CA PRO A 79 20.40 33.41 11.45
C PRO A 79 21.16 32.23 12.04
N SER A 80 22.38 32.46 12.50
CA SER A 80 23.23 31.44 13.14
C SER A 80 22.64 30.90 14.44
N SER A 81 21.72 31.65 15.07
CA SER A 81 20.98 31.22 16.27
C SER A 81 20.12 29.97 16.04
N LEU A 82 19.79 29.60 14.79
CA LEU A 82 19.15 28.31 14.49
C LEU A 82 19.98 27.12 15.00
N LYS A 83 21.32 27.23 14.99
CA LYS A 83 22.23 26.17 15.46
C LYS A 83 22.12 25.91 16.96
N GLU A 84 21.68 26.91 17.74
CA GLU A 84 21.60 26.78 19.19
C GLU A 84 20.49 25.81 19.62
N LYS A 85 19.42 25.73 18.82
CA LYS A 85 18.26 24.85 19.06
C LYS A 85 18.42 23.46 18.45
N ALA A 86 19.34 23.30 17.49
CA ALA A 86 19.57 22.04 16.82
C ALA A 86 20.41 21.10 17.69
N TYR A 87 20.00 19.85 17.78
CA TYR A 87 20.77 18.84 18.50
C TYR A 87 22.02 18.43 17.71
N LEU A 88 21.87 18.08 16.43
CA LEU A 88 22.98 17.65 15.57
C LEU A 88 23.87 18.81 15.12
N LYS A 89 23.28 19.99 14.89
CA LYS A 89 23.95 21.22 14.44
C LYS A 89 24.68 21.11 13.09
N ASP A 90 24.50 20.02 12.37
CA ASP A 90 25.33 19.61 11.24
C ASP A 90 24.76 19.99 9.87
N SER A 91 23.45 20.22 9.79
CA SER A 91 22.77 20.45 8.51
C SER A 91 21.53 21.33 8.65
N LEU A 92 21.29 22.14 7.62
CA LEU A 92 20.03 22.83 7.37
C LEU A 92 19.11 21.93 6.55
N ARG A 93 17.81 22.04 6.81
CA ARG A 93 16.72 21.48 6.04
C ARG A 93 15.99 22.60 5.32
N LEU A 94 15.95 22.54 3.99
CA LEU A 94 15.08 23.35 3.15
C LEU A 94 13.85 22.52 2.80
N SER A 95 12.66 23.02 3.14
CA SER A 95 11.38 22.38 2.82
C SER A 95 10.65 23.25 1.80
N LEU A 96 10.25 22.66 0.66
CA LEU A 96 9.58 23.36 -0.45
C LEU A 96 8.15 22.86 -0.69
N ALA A 97 7.49 22.33 0.36
CA ALA A 97 6.20 21.64 0.22
C ALA A 97 6.24 20.62 -0.94
N SER A 98 5.32 20.70 -1.91
CA SER A 98 5.35 19.91 -3.14
C SER A 98 5.85 20.72 -4.33
N VAL A 99 6.69 20.12 -5.15
CA VAL A 99 7.22 20.73 -6.36
C VAL A 99 6.74 19.92 -7.56
N ASP A 100 6.30 20.63 -8.58
CA ASP A 100 5.92 20.03 -9.84
C ASP A 100 7.15 19.49 -10.58
N ASP A 101 7.00 18.30 -11.11
CA ASP A 101 8.02 17.59 -11.86
C ASP A 101 9.39 17.49 -11.19
N ASN A 102 10.36 18.33 -11.54
CA ASN A 102 11.75 18.21 -11.12
C ASN A 102 12.38 19.59 -10.90
N ASP A 103 13.39 19.66 -10.02
CA ASP A 103 13.96 20.93 -9.62
C ASP A 103 15.47 20.91 -9.35
N GLU A 104 16.10 22.05 -9.57
CA GLU A 104 17.48 22.36 -9.18
C GLU A 104 17.47 23.56 -8.24
N VAL A 105 18.11 23.41 -7.08
CA VAL A 105 18.15 24.45 -6.04
C VAL A 105 19.56 24.99 -5.92
N TYR A 106 19.67 26.31 -5.99
CA TYR A 106 20.92 27.06 -5.89
C TYR A 106 20.89 27.97 -4.68
N LEU A 107 21.94 27.91 -3.86
CA LEU A 107 22.18 28.85 -2.77
C LEU A 107 23.39 29.70 -3.12
N ASN A 108 23.18 31.01 -3.25
CA ASN A 108 24.21 31.97 -3.62
C ASN A 108 25.02 31.55 -4.87
N GLY A 109 24.33 31.02 -5.89
CA GLY A 109 24.96 30.58 -7.16
C GLY A 109 25.54 29.18 -7.15
N LYS A 110 25.65 28.52 -5.99
CA LYS A 110 26.08 27.13 -5.89
C LYS A 110 24.87 26.21 -5.96
N LEU A 111 24.90 25.23 -6.87
CA LEU A 111 23.92 24.14 -6.88
C LEU A 111 24.06 23.31 -5.58
N ILE A 112 23.01 23.27 -4.77
CA ILE A 112 22.98 22.59 -3.47
C ILE A 112 22.07 21.37 -3.46
N ALA A 113 21.09 21.30 -4.36
CA ALA A 113 20.23 20.14 -4.50
C ALA A 113 19.72 20.00 -5.94
N LYS A 114 19.41 18.76 -6.31
CA LYS A 114 18.82 18.42 -7.60
C LYS A 114 17.90 17.23 -7.42
N TYR A 115 16.72 17.31 -8.00
CA TYR A 115 15.75 16.23 -8.13
C TYR A 115 15.42 16.07 -9.62
N GLY A 116 15.61 14.87 -10.18
CA GLY A 116 15.60 14.64 -11.64
C GLY A 116 15.40 13.17 -12.03
N ASP A 117 14.68 12.41 -11.18
CA ASP A 117 14.50 10.95 -11.27
C ASP A 117 15.78 10.14 -11.63
N HIS A 118 15.66 8.93 -12.18
CA HIS A 118 16.76 8.00 -12.47
C HIS A 118 17.65 8.44 -13.65
N SER A 119 17.14 9.32 -14.52
CA SER A 119 17.88 9.84 -15.69
C SER A 119 18.83 10.99 -15.34
N GLY A 120 18.65 11.62 -14.16
CA GLY A 120 19.40 12.80 -13.75
C GLY A 120 19.07 14.05 -14.56
N THR A 121 18.01 14.00 -15.38
CA THR A 121 17.52 15.15 -16.15
C THR A 121 16.23 15.66 -15.50
N ILE A 122 16.09 16.97 -15.44
CA ILE A 122 14.88 17.58 -14.89
C ILE A 122 13.65 17.47 -15.82
N LYS A 123 13.76 16.75 -16.95
CA LYS A 123 12.69 16.67 -17.97
C LYS A 123 11.80 15.42 -17.86
N ASP A 124 12.09 14.53 -16.92
CA ASP A 124 11.30 13.32 -16.66
C ASP A 124 10.64 13.45 -15.27
N GLY A 125 9.59 14.26 -15.20
CA GLY A 125 9.05 14.84 -13.96
C GLY A 125 8.16 13.94 -13.11
N HIS A 126 8.24 14.11 -11.78
CA HIS A 126 7.30 13.56 -10.81
C HIS A 126 6.91 14.60 -9.75
N TYR A 127 5.65 15.02 -9.77
CA TYR A 127 5.06 15.81 -8.68
C TYR A 127 5.26 15.15 -7.32
N GLY A 128 5.74 15.89 -6.33
CA GLY A 128 5.83 15.37 -4.97
C GLY A 128 6.51 16.29 -3.97
N PRO A 129 6.53 15.91 -2.68
CA PRO A 129 7.15 16.70 -1.64
C PRO A 129 8.67 16.83 -1.85
N ARG A 130 9.24 17.99 -1.52
CA ARG A 130 10.67 18.26 -1.59
C ARG A 130 11.23 18.76 -0.27
N THR A 131 12.27 18.05 0.17
CA THR A 131 13.08 18.40 1.34
C THR A 131 14.54 18.15 1.02
N TYR A 132 15.37 19.17 1.23
CA TYR A 132 16.81 19.12 0.95
C TYR A 132 17.64 19.35 2.20
N SER A 133 18.72 18.59 2.35
CA SER A 133 19.68 18.74 3.44
C SER A 133 20.94 19.42 2.91
N ILE A 134 21.33 20.52 3.54
CA ILE A 134 22.51 21.31 3.21
C ILE A 134 23.45 21.24 4.42
N PRO A 135 24.71 20.78 4.29
CA PRO A 135 25.65 20.80 5.40
C PRO A 135 25.78 22.21 5.99
N ALA A 136 25.69 22.36 7.31
CA ALA A 136 25.77 23.67 7.98
C ALA A 136 27.18 24.30 7.86
N SER A 137 28.17 23.50 7.46
CA SER A 137 29.53 23.91 7.10
C SER A 137 29.69 24.30 5.63
N ASP A 138 28.64 24.18 4.80
CA ASP A 138 28.72 24.56 3.40
C ASP A 138 29.03 26.06 3.27
N PRO A 139 30.13 26.44 2.60
CA PRO A 139 30.53 27.84 2.48
C PRO A 139 29.54 28.70 1.68
N ALA A 140 28.60 28.09 0.94
CA ALA A 140 27.52 28.83 0.31
C ALA A 140 26.54 29.44 1.32
N ILE A 141 26.50 28.97 2.58
CA ILE A 141 25.62 29.55 3.60
C ILE A 141 26.29 30.78 4.21
N LEU A 142 25.69 31.95 3.96
CA LEU A 142 26.09 33.21 4.55
C LEU A 142 25.30 33.44 5.85
N TRP A 143 25.77 32.88 6.95
CA TRP A 143 25.16 33.04 8.26
C TRP A 143 25.06 34.52 8.67
N ASP A 144 23.91 34.89 9.23
CA ASP A 144 23.58 36.25 9.71
C ASP A 144 23.66 37.34 8.64
N LYS A 145 23.68 36.94 7.37
CA LYS A 145 23.70 37.82 6.20
C LYS A 145 22.60 37.40 5.23
N GLU A 146 22.33 38.27 4.27
CA GLU A 146 21.39 37.94 3.19
C GLU A 146 21.97 36.82 2.31
N ASN A 147 21.13 35.84 2.02
CA ASN A 147 21.36 34.76 1.09
C ASN A 147 20.34 34.87 -0.04
N MET A 148 20.73 34.50 -1.25
CA MET A 148 19.86 34.37 -2.40
C MET A 148 19.65 32.88 -2.68
N LEU A 149 18.39 32.44 -2.64
CA LEU A 149 17.95 31.11 -3.01
C LEU A 149 17.26 31.17 -4.38
N ALA A 150 17.74 30.39 -5.34
CA ALA A 150 17.11 30.23 -6.64
C ALA A 150 16.65 28.78 -6.84
N ILE A 151 15.44 28.59 -7.38
CA ILE A 151 14.89 27.27 -7.71
C ILE A 151 14.53 27.29 -9.18
N ARG A 152 15.08 26.32 -9.93
CA ARG A 152 14.79 26.09 -11.33
C ARG A 152 13.90 24.87 -11.43
N ILE A 153 12.74 25.00 -12.08
CA ILE A 153 11.77 23.92 -12.30
C ILE A 153 11.57 23.73 -13.80
N TYR A 154 11.32 22.49 -14.22
CA TYR A 154 10.85 22.20 -15.57
C TYR A 154 9.49 21.49 -15.50
N ASP A 155 8.47 22.16 -16.01
CA ASP A 155 7.14 21.60 -16.19
C ASP A 155 7.06 20.88 -17.55
N THR A 156 6.69 19.61 -17.53
CA THR A 156 6.53 18.73 -18.69
C THR A 156 5.14 18.79 -19.31
N GLY A 157 4.15 19.35 -18.59
CA GLY A 157 2.79 19.52 -19.03
C GLY A 157 1.80 19.67 -17.88
N GLY A 158 0.88 20.62 -17.99
CA GLY A 158 -0.22 20.77 -17.06
C GLY A 158 -0.18 22.10 -16.33
N ASP A 159 -0.32 22.07 -15.00
CA ASP A 159 -0.16 23.25 -14.16
C ASP A 159 1.23 23.21 -13.52
N GLY A 160 2.08 24.19 -13.85
CA GLY A 160 3.45 24.22 -13.35
C GLY A 160 3.60 24.88 -11.97
N GLY A 161 4.65 24.49 -11.24
CA GLY A 161 5.19 25.29 -10.13
C GLY A 161 5.40 24.57 -8.81
N ILE A 162 5.14 25.29 -7.71
CA ILE A 162 5.31 24.81 -6.35
C ILE A 162 3.94 24.90 -5.66
N TYR A 163 3.63 23.92 -4.81
CA TYR A 163 2.32 23.71 -4.22
C TYR A 163 2.40 23.43 -2.72
N GLY A 164 1.51 24.05 -1.95
CA GLY A 164 1.38 23.85 -0.51
C GLY A 164 1.65 25.12 0.31
N ASP A 165 1.85 24.97 1.61
CA ASP A 165 1.86 26.08 2.57
C ASP A 165 3.07 26.09 3.53
N ASN A 166 4.00 25.13 3.37
CA ASN A 166 5.15 24.96 4.25
C ASN A 166 6.47 25.13 3.49
N PHE A 167 6.91 26.38 3.37
CA PHE A 167 8.20 26.77 2.82
C PHE A 167 9.10 27.26 3.95
N SER A 168 10.16 26.52 4.27
CA SER A 168 10.99 26.90 5.41
C SER A 168 12.44 26.44 5.32
N ILE A 169 13.32 27.21 5.95
CA ILE A 169 14.68 26.82 6.30
C ILE A 169 14.73 26.63 7.82
N ALA A 170 15.08 25.42 8.24
CA ALA A 170 15.30 25.06 9.63
C ALA A 170 16.60 24.26 9.76
N MET A 171 17.10 24.03 10.96
CA MET A 171 18.10 22.98 11.15
C MET A 171 17.42 21.62 11.06
N ALA A 172 18.11 20.62 10.51
CA ALA A 172 17.60 19.25 10.50
C ALA A 172 17.40 18.75 11.93
N ASP A 173 16.26 18.13 12.19
CA ASP A 173 16.00 17.47 13.46
C ASP A 173 16.62 16.07 13.43
N VAL A 174 17.11 15.60 14.57
CA VAL A 174 17.66 14.25 14.69
C VAL A 174 16.61 13.19 14.31
N MET A 175 15.31 13.48 14.50
CA MET A 175 14.22 12.58 14.11
C MET A 175 13.92 12.56 12.61
N ASP A 176 14.39 13.52 11.81
CA ASP A 176 14.12 13.58 10.36
C ASP A 176 14.67 12.36 9.61
N HIS A 177 15.68 11.71 10.19
CA HIS A 177 16.31 10.53 9.64
C HIS A 177 15.73 9.23 10.17
N VAL A 178 14.78 9.27 11.11
CA VAL A 178 14.19 8.08 11.72
C VAL A 178 12.88 7.74 11.03
N THR A 179 12.65 6.45 10.80
CA THR A 179 11.36 5.95 10.33
C THR A 179 10.89 4.83 11.24
N VAL A 180 9.63 4.94 11.69
CA VAL A 180 8.89 3.84 12.29
C VAL A 180 8.20 3.06 11.17
N ASN A 181 8.83 1.98 10.72
CA ASN A 181 8.30 1.14 9.67
C ASN A 181 7.25 0.16 10.23
N THR A 182 6.03 0.28 9.70
CA THR A 182 4.85 -0.49 10.10
C THR A 182 4.31 -1.34 8.92
N ASP A 183 5.14 -1.65 7.92
CA ASP A 183 4.66 -2.31 6.69
C ASP A 183 4.36 -3.79 6.90
N GLY A 184 4.77 -4.36 8.04
CA GLY A 184 4.44 -5.74 8.40
C GLY A 184 2.94 -5.94 8.65
N ASP A 185 2.40 -7.04 8.13
CA ASP A 185 1.00 -7.39 8.34
C ASP A 185 0.68 -7.70 9.81
N PHE A 186 -0.55 -7.39 10.20
CA PHE A 186 -1.11 -7.90 11.43
C PHE A 186 -1.39 -9.40 11.30
N THR A 187 -1.00 -10.16 12.32
CA THR A 187 -1.32 -11.58 12.46
C THR A 187 -2.33 -11.78 13.58
N PHE A 188 -3.48 -12.33 13.22
CA PHE A 188 -4.50 -12.71 14.17
C PHE A 188 -4.13 -13.97 14.96
N GLN A 189 -4.40 -13.97 16.26
CA GLN A 189 -4.11 -15.07 17.18
C GLN A 189 -5.34 -15.47 18.00
N GLU A 190 -5.20 -16.52 18.82
CA GLU A 190 -6.26 -17.02 19.69
C GLU A 190 -6.81 -15.93 20.62
N ASN A 191 -8.06 -16.10 21.06
CA ASN A 191 -8.74 -15.20 22.00
C ASN A 191 -8.79 -13.73 21.52
N ASN A 192 -9.02 -13.51 20.23
CA ASN A 192 -9.06 -12.18 19.62
C ASN A 192 -7.79 -11.36 19.87
N SER A 193 -6.64 -12.02 19.85
CA SER A 193 -5.36 -11.34 20.02
C SER A 193 -4.78 -10.95 18.66
N LEU A 194 -4.05 -9.84 18.61
CA LEU A 194 -3.47 -9.28 17.39
C LEU A 194 -1.98 -9.07 17.57
N ALA A 195 -1.18 -9.64 16.68
CA ALA A 195 0.27 -9.54 16.72
C ALA A 195 0.82 -8.76 15.52
N LYS A 196 1.92 -8.04 15.72
CA LYS A 196 2.65 -7.36 14.65
C LYS A 196 4.09 -7.09 15.06
N SER A 197 4.96 -6.95 14.05
CA SER A 197 6.34 -6.50 14.21
C SER A 197 6.51 -5.12 13.58
N VAL A 198 7.20 -4.23 14.29
CA VAL A 198 7.52 -2.85 13.86
C VAL A 198 9.03 -2.68 13.89
N LYS A 199 9.56 -1.90 12.95
CA LYS A 199 11.01 -1.63 12.85
C LYS A 199 11.30 -0.15 12.99
N LEU A 200 12.32 0.19 13.78
CA LEU A 200 12.95 1.51 13.76
C LEU A 200 14.17 1.43 12.85
N ILE A 201 14.18 2.30 11.85
CA ILE A 201 15.26 2.41 10.87
C ILE A 201 15.73 3.86 10.81
N THR A 202 16.98 4.06 10.40
CA THR A 202 17.51 5.41 10.17
C THR A 202 18.45 5.46 8.97
N THR A 203 18.49 6.62 8.31
CA THR A 203 19.38 6.89 7.17
C THR A 203 20.72 7.50 7.57
N ASN A 204 20.85 8.05 8.78
CA ASN A 204 22.08 8.68 9.25
C ASN A 204 22.94 7.76 10.15
N LYS A 205 24.19 8.15 10.41
CA LYS A 205 25.13 7.38 11.23
C LYS A 205 24.97 7.60 12.74
N TYR A 206 24.00 8.42 13.16
CA TYR A 206 23.73 8.67 14.57
C TYR A 206 23.34 7.37 15.27
N GLN A 207 23.82 7.20 16.51
CA GLN A 207 23.53 6.04 17.33
C GLN A 207 22.36 6.38 18.25
N TYR A 208 21.15 6.01 17.81
CA TYR A 208 19.94 6.23 18.58
C TYR A 208 19.91 5.30 19.77
N GLN A 209 19.67 5.89 20.95
CA GLN A 209 19.42 5.17 22.19
C GLN A 209 18.23 5.83 22.84
N GLY A 210 17.21 5.07 23.19
CA GLY A 210 15.96 5.65 23.65
C GLY A 210 14.91 4.62 23.98
N THR A 211 13.64 5.03 23.85
CA THR A 211 12.49 4.18 24.14
C THR A 211 11.49 4.18 23.02
N LEU A 212 10.95 3.01 22.70
CA LEU A 212 9.78 2.84 21.84
C LEU A 212 8.56 2.52 22.71
N ALA A 213 7.65 3.49 22.80
CA ALA A 213 6.35 3.37 23.44
C ALA A 213 5.27 2.93 22.43
N PHE A 214 4.43 2.01 22.85
CA PHE A 214 3.28 1.48 22.13
C PHE A 214 2.04 1.84 22.92
N LYS A 215 1.09 2.55 22.31
CA LYS A 215 -0.16 2.94 22.95
C LYS A 215 -1.35 2.58 22.07
N VAL A 216 -2.24 1.74 22.58
CA VAL A 216 -3.45 1.30 21.88
C VAL A 216 -4.65 1.96 22.52
N THR A 217 -5.38 2.74 21.73
CA THR A 217 -6.50 3.56 22.18
C THR A 217 -7.77 3.16 21.45
N ASP A 218 -8.86 3.04 22.20
CA ASP A 218 -10.20 2.93 21.66
C ASP A 218 -10.62 4.30 21.08
N PRO A 219 -10.81 4.43 19.75
CA PRO A 219 -11.10 5.72 19.14
C PRO A 219 -12.49 6.27 19.51
N GLU A 220 -13.41 5.42 19.97
CA GLU A 220 -14.77 5.83 20.33
C GLU A 220 -14.82 6.43 21.74
N THR A 221 -14.04 5.87 22.66
CA THR A 221 -14.09 6.24 24.09
C THR A 221 -12.87 7.03 24.56
N GLY A 222 -11.78 7.03 23.79
CA GLY A 222 -10.48 7.56 24.19
C GLY A 222 -9.74 6.69 25.21
N ALA A 223 -10.28 5.52 25.58
CA ALA A 223 -9.68 4.67 26.59
C ALA A 223 -8.40 3.99 26.07
N VAL A 224 -7.33 4.05 26.87
CA VAL A 224 -6.07 3.32 26.59
C VAL A 224 -6.24 1.88 27.08
N ILE A 225 -6.23 0.93 26.15
CA ILE A 225 -6.45 -0.49 26.46
C ILE A 225 -5.14 -1.30 26.55
N TYR A 226 -4.05 -0.75 26.03
CA TYR A 226 -2.72 -1.34 26.12
C TYR A 226 -1.68 -0.24 26.00
N GLU A 227 -0.68 -0.27 26.87
CA GLU A 227 0.46 0.62 26.81
C GLU A 227 1.73 -0.12 27.23
N LYS A 228 2.81 0.03 26.47
CA LYS A 228 4.09 -0.58 26.79
C LYS A 228 5.25 0.23 26.22
N THR A 229 6.27 0.45 27.04
CA THR A 229 7.49 1.13 26.64
C THR A 229 8.67 0.17 26.73
N ASN A 230 9.51 0.15 25.69
CA ASN A 230 10.66 -0.75 25.61
C ASN A 230 11.91 0.05 25.24
N PRO A 231 13.09 -0.28 25.80
CA PRO A 231 14.34 0.30 25.34
C PRO A 231 14.58 -0.05 23.88
N ALA A 232 15.02 0.91 23.09
CA ALA A 232 15.25 0.77 21.66
C ALA A 232 16.57 1.45 21.27
N ASN A 233 17.44 0.68 20.62
CA ASN A 233 18.74 1.14 20.15
C ASN A 233 18.92 0.72 18.69
N PHE A 234 19.26 1.66 17.82
CA PHE A 234 19.45 1.39 16.39
C PHE A 234 20.37 2.42 15.74
N THR A 235 20.87 2.07 14.57
CA THR A 235 21.67 2.95 13.71
C THR A 235 21.55 2.48 12.26
N SER A 236 22.09 3.25 11.31
CA SER A 236 22.08 2.87 9.89
C SER A 236 22.72 1.49 9.69
N GLY A 237 22.02 0.63 8.95
CA GLY A 237 22.39 -0.78 8.73
C GLY A 237 22.12 -1.75 9.90
N LYS A 238 21.66 -1.26 11.07
CA LYS A 238 21.32 -2.07 12.25
C LYS A 238 19.96 -1.64 12.81
N PRO A 239 18.85 -2.07 12.19
CA PRO A 239 17.51 -1.67 12.62
C PRO A 239 17.12 -2.33 13.95
N PHE A 240 16.28 -1.66 14.73
CA PHE A 240 15.64 -2.25 15.91
C PHE A 240 14.28 -2.83 15.50
N THR A 241 14.03 -4.09 15.83
CA THR A 241 12.73 -4.74 15.55
C THR A 241 12.05 -5.08 16.87
N TYR A 242 10.78 -4.74 16.99
CA TYR A 242 9.96 -5.11 18.14
C TYR A 242 8.69 -5.82 17.69
N SER A 243 8.38 -6.94 18.34
CA SER A 243 7.15 -7.70 18.10
C SER A 243 6.25 -7.62 19.33
N PHE A 244 4.97 -7.33 19.11
CA PHE A 244 3.98 -7.22 20.18
C PHE A 244 2.75 -8.09 19.90
N VAL A 245 1.99 -8.35 20.96
CA VAL A 245 0.67 -8.98 20.91
C VAL A 245 -0.28 -8.16 21.78
N ILE A 246 -1.39 -7.72 21.21
CA ILE A 246 -2.50 -7.07 21.91
C ILE A 246 -3.55 -8.15 22.14
N ALA A 247 -3.80 -8.53 23.40
CA ALA A 247 -4.70 -9.64 23.70
C ALA A 247 -6.17 -9.18 23.82
N ARG A 248 -7.11 -10.06 23.44
CA ARG A 248 -8.54 -9.94 23.77
C ARG A 248 -9.20 -8.65 23.27
N LEU A 249 -8.93 -8.27 22.03
CA LEU A 249 -9.62 -7.15 21.40
C LEU A 249 -11.11 -7.45 21.19
N ALA A 250 -11.96 -6.43 21.36
CA ALA A 250 -13.33 -6.49 20.88
C ALA A 250 -13.34 -6.54 19.33
N LYS A 251 -14.48 -6.92 18.74
CA LYS A 251 -14.66 -6.96 17.27
C LYS A 251 -14.84 -5.56 16.66
N LYS A 252 -13.87 -4.67 16.90
CA LYS A 252 -13.80 -3.32 16.36
C LYS A 252 -12.34 -2.89 16.18
N SER A 253 -12.14 -1.80 15.47
CA SER A 253 -10.81 -1.21 15.23
C SER A 253 -10.34 -0.35 16.40
N TYR A 254 -9.03 -0.36 16.64
CA TYR A 254 -8.33 0.47 17.63
C TYR A 254 -7.26 1.30 16.93
N THR A 255 -6.86 2.42 17.53
CA THR A 255 -5.70 3.21 17.06
C THR A 255 -4.46 2.75 17.83
N ILE A 256 -3.39 2.43 17.10
CA ILE A 256 -2.07 2.21 17.69
C ILE A 256 -1.20 3.43 17.40
N ALA A 257 -0.55 3.96 18.43
CA ALA A 257 0.54 4.93 18.32
C ALA A 257 1.87 4.28 18.72
N TYR A 258 2.87 4.48 17.88
CA TYR A 258 4.26 4.08 18.07
C TYR A 258 5.10 5.34 18.25
N THR A 259 5.56 5.59 19.48
CA THR A 259 6.36 6.77 19.79
C THR A 259 7.78 6.34 20.10
N PHE A 260 8.74 6.68 19.25
CA PHE A 260 10.14 6.57 19.60
C PHE A 260 10.63 7.91 20.16
N THR A 261 11.31 7.86 21.32
CA THR A 261 11.93 9.02 21.96
C THR A 261 13.42 8.76 22.09
N ASP A 262 14.26 9.64 21.53
CA ASP A 262 15.72 9.57 21.69
C ASP A 262 16.14 10.16 23.04
N GLN A 263 16.96 9.41 23.77
CA GLN A 263 17.36 9.74 25.13
C GLN A 263 18.23 10.99 25.19
N LYS A 264 19.08 11.25 24.18
CA LYS A 264 20.06 12.34 24.25
C LYS A 264 19.48 13.68 23.81
N SER A 265 18.67 13.67 22.76
CA SER A 265 18.01 14.86 22.24
C SER A 265 16.69 15.17 22.94
N GLY A 266 16.05 14.16 23.54
CA GLY A 266 14.69 14.26 24.08
C GLY A 266 13.61 14.39 23.01
N LYS A 267 13.97 14.28 21.73
CA LYS A 267 13.06 14.40 20.59
C LYS A 267 12.34 13.10 20.32
N GLU A 268 11.15 13.20 19.77
CA GLU A 268 10.30 12.05 19.47
C GLU A 268 9.77 12.06 18.04
N ILE A 269 9.47 10.86 17.54
CA ILE A 269 8.70 10.63 16.33
C ILE A 269 7.54 9.69 16.65
N VAL A 270 6.37 10.01 16.10
CA VAL A 270 5.14 9.23 16.29
C VAL A 270 4.64 8.72 14.95
N LYS A 271 4.32 7.43 14.89
CA LYS A 271 3.56 6.82 13.79
C LYS A 271 2.28 6.23 14.33
N THR A 272 1.17 6.45 13.63
CA THR A 272 -0.12 5.85 13.99
C THR A 272 -0.64 4.93 12.89
N GLU A 273 -1.41 3.92 13.27
CA GLU A 273 -2.19 3.07 12.37
C GLU A 273 -3.43 2.51 13.06
N THR A 274 -4.34 1.93 12.28
CA THR A 274 -5.58 1.32 12.78
C THR A 274 -5.47 -0.20 12.75
N THR A 275 -5.95 -0.87 13.81
CA THR A 275 -5.99 -2.33 13.84
C THR A 275 -7.10 -2.88 12.94
N PRO A 276 -6.84 -3.95 12.17
CA PRO A 276 -7.91 -4.72 11.56
C PRO A 276 -8.67 -5.50 12.64
N TYR A 277 -9.89 -5.92 12.32
CA TYR A 277 -10.68 -6.85 13.13
C TYR A 277 -11.36 -7.86 12.21
N VAL A 278 -11.65 -9.06 12.73
CA VAL A 278 -12.41 -10.08 11.99
C VAL A 278 -13.80 -10.23 12.58
N LEU A 279 -14.79 -10.30 11.70
CA LEU A 279 -16.18 -10.56 12.09
C LEU A 279 -16.42 -12.05 12.37
N THR A 280 -15.61 -12.92 11.76
CA THR A 280 -15.65 -14.38 11.95
C THR A 280 -14.83 -14.83 13.18
N PRO A 281 -15.17 -15.96 13.81
CA PRO A 281 -14.29 -16.59 14.80
C PRO A 281 -12.91 -16.90 14.21
N TYR A 282 -11.88 -16.80 15.05
CA TYR A 282 -10.52 -17.14 14.66
C TYR A 282 -10.39 -18.62 14.31
N PRO A 283 -9.72 -18.98 13.21
CA PRO A 283 -9.46 -20.37 12.90
C PRO A 283 -8.56 -20.99 13.97
N SER A 284 -8.99 -22.12 14.53
CA SER A 284 -8.17 -22.89 15.46
C SER A 284 -6.87 -23.33 14.78
N PRO A 285 -5.72 -23.35 15.49
CA PRO A 285 -4.50 -23.92 14.95
C PRO A 285 -4.58 -25.45 14.82
N ARG A 286 -5.54 -26.11 15.46
CA ARG A 286 -5.80 -27.55 15.28
C ARG A 286 -6.55 -27.81 13.96
N PRO A 287 -6.33 -28.95 13.29
CA PRO A 287 -7.00 -29.25 12.04
C PRO A 287 -8.53 -29.29 12.18
N LYS A 288 -9.22 -28.70 11.22
CA LYS A 288 -10.68 -28.80 11.05
C LYS A 288 -11.00 -28.96 9.57
N ILE A 289 -11.85 -29.91 9.25
CA ILE A 289 -12.37 -30.14 7.89
C ILE A 289 -13.70 -29.40 7.76
N ASN A 290 -13.78 -28.43 6.84
CA ASN A 290 -14.90 -27.50 6.70
C ASN A 290 -15.82 -27.80 5.51
N GLY A 291 -15.39 -28.60 4.53
CA GLY A 291 -16.16 -28.90 3.32
C GLY A 291 -17.47 -29.65 3.59
N ALA A 292 -18.34 -29.73 2.59
CA ALA A 292 -19.61 -30.46 2.69
C ALA A 292 -19.43 -31.96 3.00
N ASP A 293 -20.50 -32.60 3.47
CA ASP A 293 -20.53 -34.05 3.74
C ASP A 293 -20.79 -34.87 2.47
N VAL A 294 -21.10 -34.20 1.35
CA VAL A 294 -21.43 -34.82 0.07
C VAL A 294 -20.83 -34.00 -1.09
N TYR A 295 -20.38 -34.69 -2.13
CA TYR A 295 -19.94 -34.09 -3.38
C TYR A 295 -20.41 -34.92 -4.57
N GLY A 296 -21.03 -34.28 -5.56
CA GLY A 296 -21.63 -34.95 -6.71
C GLY A 296 -20.82 -34.76 -7.99
N ALA A 297 -20.60 -35.84 -8.74
CA ALA A 297 -19.94 -35.79 -10.04
C ALA A 297 -20.64 -36.72 -11.06
N ARG A 298 -20.53 -36.38 -12.35
CA ARG A 298 -21.06 -37.24 -13.42
C ARG A 298 -20.13 -38.43 -13.67
N PRO A 299 -20.66 -39.60 -14.06
CA PRO A 299 -19.83 -40.76 -14.37
C PRO A 299 -18.91 -40.50 -15.56
N GLY A 300 -17.64 -40.86 -15.44
CA GLY A 300 -16.63 -40.75 -16.49
C GLY A 300 -16.05 -39.34 -16.70
N ASN A 301 -16.63 -38.31 -16.08
CA ASN A 301 -16.13 -36.95 -16.17
C ASN A 301 -14.89 -36.73 -15.28
N PRO A 302 -14.02 -35.75 -15.61
CA PRO A 302 -12.97 -35.31 -14.71
C PRO A 302 -13.54 -34.93 -13.33
N PHE A 303 -12.91 -35.47 -12.29
CA PHE A 303 -13.21 -35.21 -10.90
C PHE A 303 -12.13 -34.32 -10.32
N LEU A 304 -12.52 -33.26 -9.61
CA LEU A 304 -11.62 -32.37 -8.87
C LEU A 304 -12.28 -31.97 -7.57
N TYR A 305 -11.61 -32.22 -6.44
CA TYR A 305 -12.08 -31.81 -5.13
C TYR A 305 -10.89 -31.50 -4.20
N LEU A 306 -10.74 -30.22 -3.83
CA LEU A 306 -9.84 -29.81 -2.77
C LEU A 306 -10.53 -30.00 -1.41
N ILE A 307 -9.93 -30.78 -0.50
CA ILE A 307 -10.45 -30.98 0.86
C ILE A 307 -10.35 -29.65 1.64
N PRO A 308 -11.46 -28.96 1.96
CA PRO A 308 -11.40 -27.67 2.64
C PRO A 308 -11.02 -27.87 4.10
N ALA A 309 -9.82 -27.45 4.49
CA ALA A 309 -9.34 -27.62 5.85
C ALA A 309 -8.54 -26.42 6.38
N THR A 310 -8.85 -26.03 7.62
CA THR A 310 -8.10 -25.03 8.39
C THR A 310 -7.20 -25.71 9.41
N GLY A 311 -6.10 -25.06 9.77
CA GLY A 311 -5.18 -25.47 10.82
C GLY A 311 -3.81 -24.87 10.60
N LYS A 312 -2.93 -24.93 11.62
CA LYS A 312 -1.53 -24.53 11.46
C LYS A 312 -0.87 -25.40 10.39
N LYS A 313 -0.30 -24.77 9.36
CA LYS A 313 0.47 -25.43 8.30
C LYS A 313 1.83 -25.95 8.83
N PRO A 314 2.45 -26.97 8.19
CA PRO A 314 1.92 -27.74 7.07
C PRO A 314 0.80 -28.70 7.52
N LEU A 315 -0.17 -28.90 6.62
CA LEU A 315 -1.22 -29.92 6.76
C LEU A 315 -0.86 -31.12 5.88
N THR A 316 -1.21 -32.32 6.32
CA THR A 316 -1.14 -33.55 5.52
C THR A 316 -2.51 -34.22 5.46
N TYR A 317 -2.81 -34.82 4.31
CA TYR A 317 -4.13 -35.35 3.97
C TYR A 317 -4.07 -36.86 3.74
N LYS A 318 -5.12 -37.55 4.15
CA LYS A 318 -5.37 -38.97 3.87
C LYS A 318 -6.83 -39.19 3.53
N ALA A 319 -7.11 -40.06 2.56
CA ALA A 319 -8.46 -40.51 2.21
C ALA A 319 -8.49 -42.04 2.15
N VAL A 320 -9.47 -42.64 2.81
CA VAL A 320 -9.71 -44.10 2.81
C VAL A 320 -11.09 -44.37 2.23
N GLY A 321 -11.19 -45.35 1.32
CA GLY A 321 -12.44 -45.68 0.63
C GLY A 321 -12.69 -44.87 -0.64
N LEU A 322 -11.66 -44.24 -1.22
CA LEU A 322 -11.80 -43.60 -2.53
C LEU A 322 -12.27 -44.61 -3.58
N PRO A 323 -13.27 -44.25 -4.43
CA PRO A 323 -13.65 -45.09 -5.56
C PRO A 323 -12.49 -45.28 -6.54
N ALA A 324 -12.50 -46.42 -7.23
CA ALA A 324 -11.51 -46.72 -8.26
C ALA A 324 -11.48 -45.62 -9.32
N GLY A 325 -10.26 -45.15 -9.65
CA GLY A 325 -10.03 -44.06 -10.59
C GLY A 325 -9.82 -42.70 -9.94
N LEU A 326 -10.01 -42.54 -8.63
CA LEU A 326 -9.62 -41.35 -7.88
C LEU A 326 -8.32 -41.55 -7.11
N THR A 327 -7.54 -40.48 -7.02
CA THR A 327 -6.29 -40.40 -6.25
C THR A 327 -6.27 -39.12 -5.41
N LEU A 328 -5.59 -39.16 -4.26
CA LEU A 328 -5.37 -38.01 -3.39
C LEU A 328 -3.90 -37.61 -3.44
N ASP A 329 -3.63 -36.32 -3.66
CA ASP A 329 -2.34 -35.73 -3.30
C ASP A 329 -2.33 -35.38 -1.80
N ALA A 330 -1.51 -36.12 -1.05
CA ALA A 330 -1.42 -36.00 0.41
C ALA A 330 -0.84 -34.66 0.91
N LYS A 331 -0.19 -33.87 0.05
CA LYS A 331 0.39 -32.56 0.40
C LYS A 331 -0.60 -31.42 0.15
N THR A 332 -1.30 -31.46 -0.98
CA THR A 332 -2.22 -30.39 -1.39
C THR A 332 -3.64 -30.63 -0.89
N GLY A 333 -4.04 -31.89 -0.66
CA GLY A 333 -5.40 -32.24 -0.29
C GLY A 333 -6.35 -32.33 -1.49
N ILE A 334 -5.82 -32.35 -2.72
CA ILE A 334 -6.60 -32.44 -3.95
C ILE A 334 -6.89 -33.91 -4.26
N ILE A 335 -8.17 -34.26 -4.38
CA ILE A 335 -8.64 -35.52 -4.94
C ILE A 335 -8.96 -35.29 -6.41
N SER A 336 -8.38 -36.11 -7.28
CA SER A 336 -8.57 -36.00 -8.73
C SER A 336 -8.61 -37.36 -9.44
N GLY A 337 -9.17 -37.38 -10.65
CA GLY A 337 -9.28 -38.57 -11.50
C GLY A 337 -10.62 -38.64 -12.22
N ALA A 338 -11.16 -39.85 -12.40
CA ALA A 338 -12.50 -40.06 -12.95
C ALA A 338 -13.10 -41.37 -12.43
N VAL A 339 -14.42 -41.42 -12.26
CA VAL A 339 -15.14 -42.63 -11.81
C VAL A 339 -16.25 -42.95 -12.78
N SER A 340 -16.20 -44.12 -13.42
CA SER A 340 -17.22 -44.51 -14.42
C SER A 340 -18.44 -45.19 -13.80
N GLN A 341 -18.28 -45.83 -12.64
CA GLN A 341 -19.37 -46.56 -11.99
C GLN A 341 -20.23 -45.60 -11.17
N LYS A 342 -21.54 -45.61 -11.42
CA LYS A 342 -22.53 -44.89 -10.61
C LYS A 342 -22.59 -45.49 -9.19
N GLY A 343 -22.76 -44.64 -8.19
CA GLY A 343 -22.91 -45.06 -6.81
C GLY A 343 -22.53 -43.99 -5.79
N ASP A 344 -22.86 -44.24 -4.53
CA ASP A 344 -22.46 -43.42 -3.40
C ASP A 344 -21.29 -44.09 -2.67
N TYR A 345 -20.17 -43.36 -2.59
CA TYR A 345 -18.91 -43.86 -2.03
C TYR A 345 -18.57 -43.09 -0.75
N PRO A 346 -18.72 -43.70 0.44
CA PRO A 346 -18.30 -43.06 1.69
C PRO A 346 -16.78 -43.08 1.81
N VAL A 347 -16.17 -41.90 1.82
CA VAL A 347 -14.73 -41.68 1.93
C VAL A 347 -14.40 -41.09 3.29
N THR A 348 -13.52 -41.74 4.03
CA THR A 348 -13.02 -41.20 5.31
C THR A 348 -11.82 -40.30 5.05
N LEU A 349 -11.98 -38.99 5.25
CA LEU A 349 -10.93 -37.99 5.14
C LEU A 349 -10.26 -37.76 6.49
N THR A 350 -8.93 -37.68 6.52
CA THR A 350 -8.16 -37.31 7.71
C THR A 350 -7.19 -36.18 7.36
N VAL A 351 -7.20 -35.12 8.15
CA VAL A 351 -6.25 -33.99 8.05
C VAL A 351 -5.43 -33.90 9.33
N THR A 352 -4.11 -33.81 9.19
CA THR A 352 -3.16 -33.83 10.31
C THR A 352 -2.22 -32.62 10.27
N ASN A 353 -1.87 -32.10 11.44
CA ASN A 353 -0.72 -31.22 11.63
C ASN A 353 0.02 -31.57 12.93
N SER A 354 1.01 -30.76 13.31
CA SER A 354 1.80 -30.95 14.53
C SER A 354 1.01 -30.95 15.84
N LEU A 355 -0.25 -30.50 15.83
CA LEU A 355 -1.09 -30.39 17.02
C LEU A 355 -2.12 -31.53 17.13
N GLY A 356 -2.32 -32.32 16.08
CA GLY A 356 -3.24 -33.46 16.09
C GLY A 356 -3.83 -33.77 14.72
N ASN A 357 -4.89 -34.56 14.71
CA ASN A 357 -5.64 -34.91 13.49
C ASN A 357 -7.14 -34.68 13.65
N LYS A 358 -7.84 -34.56 12.52
CA LYS A 358 -9.29 -34.55 12.43
C LYS A 358 -9.75 -35.47 11.31
N THR A 359 -10.78 -36.26 11.59
CA THR A 359 -11.43 -37.14 10.61
C THR A 359 -12.86 -36.68 10.32
N LYS A 360 -13.29 -36.87 9.08
CA LYS A 360 -14.65 -36.60 8.59
C LYS A 360 -14.98 -37.53 7.42
N THR A 361 -16.23 -37.96 7.31
CA THR A 361 -16.72 -38.72 6.14
C THR A 361 -17.24 -37.75 5.07
N LEU A 362 -16.82 -37.96 3.82
CA LEU A 362 -17.36 -37.34 2.61
C LEU A 362 -18.04 -38.43 1.78
N THR A 363 -19.27 -38.22 1.36
CA THR A 363 -19.94 -39.09 0.40
C THR A 363 -19.69 -38.56 -1.01
N ILE A 364 -18.94 -39.30 -1.82
CA ILE A 364 -18.79 -39.01 -3.25
C ILE A 364 -19.94 -39.70 -3.98
N SER A 365 -20.87 -38.92 -4.55
CA SER A 365 -22.02 -39.43 -5.31
C SER A 365 -21.75 -39.33 -6.80
N ILE A 366 -21.58 -40.47 -7.46
CA ILE A 366 -21.38 -40.57 -8.89
C ILE A 366 -22.72 -40.87 -9.55
N GLY A 367 -23.28 -39.90 -10.27
CA GLY A 367 -24.63 -40.00 -10.81
C GLY A 367 -25.04 -38.83 -11.69
N ASP A 368 -26.35 -38.68 -11.91
CA ASP A 368 -26.87 -37.67 -12.85
C ASP A 368 -27.00 -36.27 -12.24
N LYS A 369 -26.82 -36.16 -10.91
CA LYS A 369 -26.94 -34.92 -10.14
C LYS A 369 -25.55 -34.40 -9.75
N ILE A 370 -25.36 -33.10 -9.95
CA ILE A 370 -24.22 -32.31 -9.47
C ILE A 370 -24.75 -31.13 -8.66
N GLY A 371 -23.87 -30.36 -8.02
CA GLY A 371 -24.31 -29.20 -7.21
C GLY A 371 -25.16 -29.59 -6.01
N LEU A 372 -24.79 -30.68 -5.33
CA LEU A 372 -25.54 -31.24 -4.18
C LEU A 372 -25.54 -30.32 -2.94
N THR A 373 -24.69 -29.29 -2.95
CA THR A 373 -24.70 -28.16 -2.01
C THR A 373 -24.57 -26.86 -2.79
N PRO A 374 -24.97 -25.70 -2.22
CA PRO A 374 -24.73 -24.41 -2.84
C PRO A 374 -23.26 -24.24 -3.24
N ALA A 375 -23.03 -23.69 -4.44
CA ALA A 375 -21.69 -23.35 -4.91
C ALA A 375 -21.17 -22.14 -4.10
N LEU A 376 -19.91 -22.22 -3.66
CA LEU A 376 -19.22 -21.11 -3.00
C LEU A 376 -18.05 -20.68 -3.88
N GLY A 377 -17.99 -19.40 -4.21
CA GLY A 377 -16.98 -18.90 -5.13
C GLY A 377 -17.09 -17.41 -5.37
N TRP A 378 -16.37 -16.95 -6.38
CA TRP A 378 -16.24 -15.56 -6.76
C TRP A 378 -16.61 -15.41 -8.23
N ASN A 379 -17.14 -14.25 -8.58
CA ASN A 379 -17.47 -13.88 -9.95
C ASN A 379 -16.83 -12.52 -10.26
N SER A 380 -16.30 -12.38 -11.47
CA SER A 380 -15.53 -11.20 -11.88
C SER A 380 -16.34 -9.91 -12.04
N TRP A 381 -17.66 -9.98 -12.25
CA TRP A 381 -18.47 -8.85 -12.68
C TRP A 381 -18.42 -7.67 -11.70
N ASN A 382 -18.74 -7.89 -10.43
CA ASN A 382 -18.83 -6.80 -9.45
C ASN A 382 -17.46 -6.18 -9.10
N ALA A 383 -16.36 -6.89 -9.37
CA ALA A 383 -15.01 -6.38 -9.12
C ALA A 383 -14.44 -5.66 -10.35
N TRP A 384 -14.67 -6.21 -11.55
CA TRP A 384 -13.93 -5.81 -12.75
C TRP A 384 -14.81 -5.41 -13.92
N GLY A 385 -16.08 -5.81 -13.95
CA GLY A 385 -16.96 -5.69 -15.11
C GLY A 385 -16.27 -6.14 -16.40
N LEU A 386 -16.44 -5.37 -17.46
CA LEU A 386 -15.84 -5.62 -18.78
C LEU A 386 -14.30 -5.47 -18.82
N SER A 387 -13.67 -4.97 -17.75
CA SER A 387 -12.21 -4.85 -17.65
C SER A 387 -11.52 -6.14 -17.20
N VAL A 388 -12.27 -7.22 -16.97
CA VAL A 388 -11.71 -8.54 -16.62
C VAL A 388 -10.73 -9.03 -17.69
N ASN A 389 -9.64 -9.66 -17.25
CA ASN A 389 -8.59 -10.25 -18.08
C ASN A 389 -7.97 -11.47 -17.37
N ASP A 390 -7.12 -12.22 -18.09
CA ASP A 390 -6.42 -13.41 -17.60
C ASP A 390 -5.69 -13.18 -16.27
N GLU A 391 -4.88 -12.12 -16.17
CA GLU A 391 -4.08 -11.82 -14.98
C GLU A 391 -4.95 -11.59 -13.73
N LYS A 392 -6.02 -10.79 -13.86
CA LYS A 392 -6.95 -10.52 -12.75
C LYS A 392 -7.64 -11.80 -12.27
N VAL A 393 -7.98 -12.71 -13.18
CA VAL A 393 -8.59 -14.01 -12.83
C VAL A 393 -7.56 -14.88 -12.11
N LYS A 394 -6.31 -14.96 -12.57
CA LYS A 394 -5.23 -15.71 -11.92
C LYS A 394 -4.94 -15.19 -10.50
N ILE A 395 -4.87 -13.88 -10.32
CA ILE A 395 -4.70 -13.26 -8.99
C ILE A 395 -5.89 -13.63 -8.09
N SER A 396 -7.12 -13.51 -8.59
CA SER A 396 -8.33 -13.86 -7.81
C SER A 396 -8.35 -15.33 -7.39
N ALA A 397 -7.93 -16.23 -8.29
CA ALA A 397 -7.80 -17.66 -8.01
C ALA A 397 -6.73 -17.97 -6.95
N LYS A 398 -5.55 -17.36 -7.06
CA LYS A 398 -4.48 -17.50 -6.05
C LYS A 398 -4.94 -17.04 -4.68
N GLU A 399 -5.55 -15.85 -4.60
CA GLU A 399 -6.02 -15.28 -3.34
C GLU A 399 -7.14 -16.14 -2.71
N MET A 400 -8.08 -16.65 -3.52
CA MET A 400 -9.09 -17.60 -3.04
C MET A 400 -8.45 -18.88 -2.50
N SER A 401 -7.51 -19.47 -3.24
CA SER A 401 -6.79 -20.68 -2.82
C SER A 401 -6.09 -20.47 -1.48
N GLU A 402 -5.42 -19.33 -1.29
CA GLU A 402 -4.64 -19.03 -0.08
C GLU A 402 -5.49 -18.66 1.14
N LYS A 403 -6.63 -17.98 0.92
CA LYS A 403 -7.39 -17.33 2.01
C LYS A 403 -8.76 -17.93 2.28
N LEU A 404 -9.45 -18.48 1.28
CA LEU A 404 -10.87 -18.83 1.37
C LEU A 404 -11.16 -20.32 1.10
N SER A 405 -10.32 -21.01 0.33
CA SER A 405 -10.53 -22.41 -0.07
C SER A 405 -10.61 -23.37 1.13
N ALA A 406 -9.87 -23.09 2.19
CA ALA A 406 -9.93 -23.81 3.46
C ALA A 406 -11.33 -23.81 4.12
N TYR A 407 -12.22 -22.90 3.69
CA TYR A 407 -13.60 -22.75 4.16
C TYR A 407 -14.63 -23.17 3.10
N GLY A 408 -14.20 -23.76 1.98
CA GLY A 408 -15.08 -24.33 0.96
C GLY A 408 -15.33 -23.46 -0.26
N TRP A 409 -14.71 -22.28 -0.36
CA TRP A 409 -14.79 -21.43 -1.56
C TRP A 409 -13.93 -22.02 -2.68
N ASN A 410 -14.54 -22.42 -3.78
CA ASN A 410 -13.85 -23.20 -4.80
C ASN A 410 -14.23 -22.88 -6.26
N TYR A 411 -15.11 -21.92 -6.54
CA TYR A 411 -15.41 -21.50 -7.91
C TYR A 411 -14.82 -20.12 -8.24
N ILE A 412 -14.14 -20.02 -9.38
CA ILE A 412 -13.67 -18.78 -10.00
C ILE A 412 -14.44 -18.60 -11.31
N ASN A 413 -15.43 -17.71 -11.30
CA ASN A 413 -16.31 -17.49 -12.43
C ASN A 413 -15.88 -16.26 -13.22
N ILE A 414 -15.61 -16.46 -14.51
CA ILE A 414 -15.35 -15.41 -15.49
C ILE A 414 -16.71 -14.98 -16.05
N ASP A 415 -17.04 -13.71 -15.84
CA ASP A 415 -18.26 -13.08 -16.34
C ASP A 415 -18.02 -12.40 -17.70
N ASP A 416 -18.98 -11.62 -18.18
CA ASP A 416 -19.04 -11.03 -19.53
C ASP A 416 -17.80 -10.21 -19.93
N GLY A 417 -17.52 -10.17 -21.24
CA GLY A 417 -16.41 -9.41 -21.84
C GLY A 417 -15.14 -10.23 -22.08
N TRP A 418 -15.21 -11.55 -22.02
CA TRP A 418 -14.09 -12.45 -22.35
C TRP A 418 -14.11 -12.87 -23.84
N GLU A 419 -15.28 -12.77 -24.47
CA GLU A 419 -15.56 -13.19 -25.82
C GLU A 419 -14.89 -12.27 -26.85
N ALA A 420 -14.46 -12.84 -27.97
CA ALA A 420 -14.05 -12.08 -29.14
C ALA A 420 -15.26 -11.39 -29.82
N GLU A 421 -14.95 -10.41 -30.66
CA GLU A 421 -15.98 -9.68 -31.43
C GLU A 421 -16.73 -10.58 -32.41
N ASN A 422 -16.00 -11.53 -33.02
CA ASN A 422 -16.49 -12.44 -34.06
C ASN A 422 -16.16 -13.89 -33.71
N ARG A 423 -17.06 -14.81 -34.11
CA ARG A 423 -16.81 -16.26 -34.07
C ARG A 423 -15.67 -16.62 -35.03
N ALA A 424 -15.03 -17.77 -34.79
CA ALA A 424 -14.11 -18.35 -35.76
C ALA A 424 -14.85 -18.74 -37.06
N ALA A 425 -14.09 -19.01 -38.13
CA ALA A 425 -14.64 -19.34 -39.44
C ALA A 425 -15.53 -20.59 -39.45
N ASP A 426 -15.32 -21.51 -38.50
CA ASP A 426 -16.11 -22.72 -38.30
C ASP A 426 -17.30 -22.53 -37.34
N GLY A 427 -17.55 -21.29 -36.89
CA GLY A 427 -18.62 -20.93 -35.97
C GLY A 427 -18.25 -21.05 -34.49
N ALA A 428 -17.05 -21.52 -34.14
CA ALA A 428 -16.67 -21.68 -32.73
C ALA A 428 -16.56 -20.33 -32.02
N ILE A 429 -17.00 -20.29 -30.76
CA ILE A 429 -16.73 -19.15 -29.88
C ILE A 429 -15.24 -19.11 -29.53
N VAL A 430 -14.66 -17.91 -29.53
CA VAL A 430 -13.23 -17.70 -29.21
C VAL A 430 -13.07 -16.55 -28.23
N ALA A 431 -12.03 -16.61 -27.42
CA ALA A 431 -11.71 -15.55 -26.46
C ALA A 431 -11.02 -14.36 -27.14
N ASN A 432 -11.18 -13.16 -26.57
CA ASN A 432 -10.49 -11.96 -27.03
C ASN A 432 -9.03 -11.87 -26.53
N SER A 433 -8.33 -10.81 -26.93
CA SER A 433 -6.92 -10.60 -26.60
C SER A 433 -6.61 -10.45 -25.09
N LYS A 434 -7.61 -10.17 -24.25
CA LYS A 434 -7.44 -10.14 -22.78
C LYS A 434 -7.30 -11.55 -22.18
N PHE A 435 -7.63 -12.56 -22.97
CA PHE A 435 -7.74 -13.96 -22.59
C PHE A 435 -7.06 -14.84 -23.65
N PRO A 436 -5.72 -14.70 -23.83
CA PRO A 436 -5.00 -15.30 -24.95
C PRO A 436 -4.91 -16.83 -24.90
N ASP A 437 -5.11 -17.45 -23.73
CA ASP A 437 -5.04 -18.90 -23.54
C ASP A 437 -6.02 -19.36 -22.45
N MET A 438 -7.26 -19.68 -22.83
CA MET A 438 -8.30 -20.12 -21.88
C MET A 438 -7.99 -21.46 -21.26
N LYS A 439 -7.38 -22.36 -22.02
CA LYS A 439 -6.97 -23.64 -21.48
C LYS A 439 -5.85 -23.48 -20.44
N GLY A 440 -4.85 -22.65 -20.72
CA GLY A 440 -3.79 -22.37 -19.75
C GLY A 440 -4.31 -21.70 -18.47
N LEU A 441 -5.32 -20.84 -18.60
CA LEU A 441 -6.00 -20.22 -17.45
C LEU A 441 -6.77 -21.23 -16.61
N THR A 442 -7.62 -22.06 -17.22
CA THR A 442 -8.40 -23.11 -16.52
C THR A 442 -7.48 -24.15 -15.89
N ASP A 443 -6.42 -24.59 -16.58
CA ASP A 443 -5.41 -25.52 -16.05
C ASP A 443 -4.72 -24.93 -14.81
N TYR A 444 -4.39 -23.63 -14.82
CA TYR A 444 -3.85 -22.94 -13.65
C TYR A 444 -4.85 -22.95 -12.47
N VAL A 445 -6.11 -22.59 -12.71
CA VAL A 445 -7.15 -22.60 -11.67
C VAL A 445 -7.36 -24.01 -11.10
N HIS A 446 -7.42 -25.04 -11.95
CA HIS A 446 -7.54 -26.44 -11.56
C HIS A 446 -6.31 -26.93 -10.76
N SER A 447 -5.10 -26.46 -11.08
CA SER A 447 -3.88 -26.79 -10.34
C SER A 447 -3.92 -26.32 -8.87
N LEU A 448 -4.74 -25.30 -8.58
CA LEU A 448 -5.00 -24.81 -7.22
C LEU A 448 -6.11 -25.58 -6.50
N GLY A 449 -6.72 -26.58 -7.15
CA GLY A 449 -7.86 -27.33 -6.64
C GLY A 449 -9.20 -26.59 -6.73
N LEU A 450 -9.26 -25.51 -7.51
CA LEU A 450 -10.45 -24.68 -7.73
C LEU A 450 -11.12 -25.04 -9.07
N HIS A 451 -12.37 -24.68 -9.24
CA HIS A 451 -13.16 -24.84 -10.47
C HIS A 451 -13.26 -23.51 -11.22
N THR A 452 -13.33 -23.57 -12.55
CA THR A 452 -13.60 -22.41 -13.39
C THR A 452 -15.06 -22.39 -13.82
N GLY A 453 -15.71 -21.24 -13.72
CA GLY A 453 -16.98 -20.96 -14.37
C GLY A 453 -16.79 -19.98 -15.53
N ILE A 454 -17.64 -20.10 -16.56
CA ILE A 454 -17.66 -19.18 -17.70
C ILE A 454 -19.08 -18.73 -17.99
N TYR A 455 -19.20 -17.57 -18.61
CA TYR A 455 -20.47 -16.91 -18.89
C TYR A 455 -20.80 -16.93 -20.38
N SER A 456 -22.09 -17.03 -20.69
CA SER A 456 -22.68 -16.80 -22.00
C SER A 456 -24.14 -16.35 -21.83
N SER A 457 -24.82 -16.06 -22.94
CA SER A 457 -26.23 -15.65 -23.00
C SER A 457 -27.03 -16.55 -23.94
N PRO A 458 -28.30 -16.86 -23.63
CA PRO A 458 -29.18 -17.62 -24.51
C PRO A 458 -29.68 -16.80 -25.70
N GLY A 459 -29.26 -15.55 -25.85
CA GLY A 459 -29.51 -14.71 -27.02
C GLY A 459 -28.30 -14.67 -27.96
N PRO A 460 -28.42 -13.98 -29.12
CA PRO A 460 -27.29 -13.77 -30.02
C PRO A 460 -26.19 -12.89 -29.40
N ARG A 461 -26.55 -12.10 -28.37
CA ARG A 461 -25.62 -11.24 -27.64
C ARG A 461 -25.75 -11.41 -26.14
N THR A 462 -24.64 -11.17 -25.44
CA THR A 462 -24.60 -11.03 -23.99
C THR A 462 -25.16 -9.69 -23.52
N CYS A 463 -25.32 -9.52 -22.21
CA CYS A 463 -25.76 -8.26 -21.62
C CYS A 463 -24.81 -7.09 -21.95
N GLY A 464 -23.52 -7.35 -22.01
CA GLY A 464 -22.46 -6.42 -22.39
C GLY A 464 -22.32 -6.22 -23.90
N GLY A 465 -23.11 -6.90 -24.72
CA GLY A 465 -23.09 -6.79 -26.18
C GLY A 465 -22.09 -7.70 -26.90
N PHE A 466 -21.49 -8.67 -26.20
CA PHE A 466 -20.58 -9.67 -26.76
C PHE A 466 -21.32 -10.85 -27.36
N LEU A 467 -20.61 -11.83 -27.94
CA LEU A 467 -21.21 -13.01 -28.57
C LEU A 467 -21.94 -13.87 -27.52
N GLY A 468 -23.23 -14.15 -27.76
CA GLY A 468 -23.97 -15.18 -27.02
C GLY A 468 -23.99 -16.52 -27.75
N SER A 469 -24.56 -17.55 -27.12
CA SER A 469 -24.53 -18.94 -27.61
C SER A 469 -25.77 -19.39 -28.40
N TRP A 470 -26.71 -18.48 -28.67
CA TRP A 470 -27.91 -18.80 -29.47
C TRP A 470 -27.54 -19.44 -30.82
N GLN A 471 -28.12 -20.62 -31.10
CA GLN A 471 -27.87 -21.47 -32.29
C GLN A 471 -26.49 -22.15 -32.36
N HIS A 472 -25.66 -22.01 -31.33
CA HIS A 472 -24.33 -22.62 -31.23
C HIS A 472 -24.15 -23.36 -29.90
N GLU A 473 -25.24 -23.72 -29.21
CA GLU A 473 -25.22 -24.20 -27.83
C GLU A 473 -24.34 -25.45 -27.65
N ASP A 474 -24.52 -26.45 -28.51
CA ASP A 474 -23.73 -27.69 -28.46
C ASP A 474 -22.25 -27.45 -28.81
N GLN A 475 -21.98 -26.56 -29.77
CA GLN A 475 -20.63 -26.20 -30.21
C GLN A 475 -19.88 -25.46 -29.09
N ASP A 476 -20.51 -24.43 -28.53
CA ASP A 476 -19.95 -23.59 -27.48
C ASP A 476 -19.76 -24.41 -26.18
N ALA A 477 -20.72 -25.26 -25.81
CA ALA A 477 -20.58 -26.16 -24.66
C ALA A 477 -19.40 -27.13 -24.82
N LYS A 478 -19.15 -27.61 -26.04
CA LYS A 478 -17.96 -28.42 -26.34
C LYS A 478 -16.67 -27.61 -26.20
N THR A 479 -16.65 -26.39 -26.73
CA THR A 479 -15.51 -25.48 -26.56
C THR A 479 -15.20 -25.22 -25.10
N TYR A 480 -16.21 -24.96 -24.26
CA TYR A 480 -16.02 -24.76 -22.82
C TYR A 480 -15.52 -26.00 -22.08
N ALA A 481 -15.80 -27.20 -22.59
CA ALA A 481 -15.30 -28.44 -22.02
C ALA A 481 -13.87 -28.78 -22.49
N ASP A 482 -13.48 -28.31 -23.66
CA ASP A 482 -12.13 -28.49 -24.23
C ASP A 482 -11.11 -27.50 -23.59
N TRP A 483 -11.59 -26.33 -23.12
CA TRP A 483 -10.84 -25.42 -22.24
C TRP A 483 -10.77 -25.94 -20.80
#